data_AF-A0A0A9WIB1-F1
#
_entry.id   AF-A0A0A9WIB1-F1
#
_cell.length_a   1.000
_cell.length_b   1.000
_cell.length_c   1.000
_cell.angle_alpha   90.00
_cell.angle_beta   90.00
_cell.angle_gamma   90.00
#
_symmetry.space_group_name_H-M   'P 1'
#
loop_
_entity.id
_entity.type
_entity.pdbx_description
1 polymer ?
#
loop_
_entity_poly.entity_id
_entity_poly.type
_entity_poly.pdbx_seq_one_letter_code
_entity_poly.pdbx_strand_id
1 'polypeptide(L)'
;MKTCPIYYAGPAKTPEGYASGSFGPTTAGRMDSYVDPFMAAGGSYITLAKGNRSKQVTEACKKHGGFYLGSIGGPAAILAKDNITKVECVAFPELGMEAVWKIEVVSFPAFIIVDDKGNDMFAKLLS
;
A
#
# COMPACT_ATOMS: atom_id res chain seq x y z
N MET A 1 11.43 1.25 5.41
CA MET A 1 10.75 -0.04 5.15
C MET A 1 10.37 -0.86 6.40
N LYS A 2 10.92 -0.58 7.60
CA LYS A 2 10.62 -1.36 8.83
C LYS A 2 9.70 -0.65 9.84
N THR A 3 9.43 0.63 9.63
CA THR A 3 8.80 1.52 10.63
C THR A 3 7.34 1.81 10.36
N CYS A 4 6.88 1.66 9.11
CA CYS A 4 5.55 2.05 8.66
C CYS A 4 5.01 1.00 7.68
N PRO A 5 3.67 0.90 7.54
CA PRO A 5 3.06 0.21 6.40
C PRO A 5 3.57 0.73 5.06
N ILE A 6 3.67 -0.15 4.06
CA ILE A 6 4.11 0.21 2.72
C ILE A 6 2.89 0.41 1.82
N TYR A 7 2.62 1.65 1.44
CA TYR A 7 1.56 2.02 0.53
C TYR A 7 2.05 2.02 -0.92
N TYR A 8 1.48 1.16 -1.77
CA TYR A 8 1.82 1.15 -3.20
C TYR A 8 0.95 2.16 -3.93
N ALA A 9 1.52 3.32 -4.24
CA ALA A 9 0.86 4.39 -4.97
C ALA A 9 1.89 5.34 -5.59
N GLY A 10 1.45 6.13 -6.57
CA GLY A 10 2.20 7.27 -7.11
C GLY A 10 1.28 8.50 -7.10
N PRO A 11 1.70 9.64 -6.51
CA PRO A 11 0.85 10.82 -6.43
C PRO A 11 0.80 11.57 -7.76
N ALA A 12 -0.34 12.18 -8.07
CA ALA A 12 -0.42 13.24 -9.06
C ALA A 12 0.21 14.54 -8.53
N LYS A 13 0.41 15.53 -9.41
CA LYS A 13 0.90 16.86 -9.02
C LYS A 13 -0.02 17.50 -7.98
N THR A 14 0.57 18.06 -6.93
CA THR A 14 -0.16 18.76 -5.85
C THR A 14 -0.64 20.13 -6.35
N PRO A 15 -1.96 20.41 -6.32
CA PRO A 15 -2.48 21.75 -6.61
C PRO A 15 -2.04 22.77 -5.55
N GLU A 16 -1.98 24.04 -5.93
CA GLU A 16 -1.65 25.13 -5.00
C GLU A 16 -2.66 25.20 -3.85
N GLY A 17 -2.16 25.30 -2.62
CA GLY A 17 -2.98 25.35 -1.40
C GLY A 17 -3.51 23.98 -0.91
N TYR A 18 -3.16 22.87 -1.56
CA TYR A 18 -3.56 21.53 -1.14
C TYR A 18 -2.40 20.76 -0.49
N ALA A 19 -2.72 19.86 0.44
CA ALA A 19 -1.75 18.99 1.08
C ALA A 19 -1.20 17.90 0.14
N SER A 20 -2.02 17.44 -0.81
CA SER A 20 -1.68 16.37 -1.75
C SER A 20 -2.44 16.54 -3.07
N GLY A 21 -1.82 16.12 -4.17
CA GLY A 21 -2.56 15.78 -5.40
C GLY A 21 -3.30 14.45 -5.24
N SER A 22 -4.12 14.07 -6.22
CA SER A 22 -4.80 12.77 -6.26
C SER A 22 -3.82 11.62 -6.02
N PHE A 23 -4.10 10.75 -5.04
CA PHE A 23 -3.12 9.77 -4.56
C PHE A 23 -3.75 8.43 -4.16
N GLY A 24 -4.39 7.78 -5.13
CA GLY A 24 -5.02 6.47 -4.95
C GLY A 24 -4.04 5.30 -5.05
N PRO A 25 -4.46 4.09 -4.62
CA PRO A 25 -3.62 2.90 -4.64
C PRO A 25 -3.35 2.42 -6.07
N THR A 26 -2.21 1.77 -6.25
CA THR A 26 -1.90 1.00 -7.47
C THR A 26 -2.04 -0.50 -7.26
N THR A 27 -2.03 -1.29 -8.34
CA THR A 27 -2.28 -2.73 -8.29
C THR A 27 -1.18 -3.46 -7.50
N ALA A 28 -1.57 -4.15 -6.43
CA ALA A 28 -0.66 -4.80 -5.48
C ALA A 28 0.16 -5.94 -6.10
N GLY A 29 -0.45 -6.71 -7.01
CA GLY A 29 0.15 -7.90 -7.63
C GLY A 29 1.52 -7.69 -8.28
N ARG A 30 1.82 -6.47 -8.75
CA ARG A 30 3.12 -6.14 -9.37
C ARG A 30 4.28 -6.14 -8.36
N MET A 31 3.98 -6.12 -7.07
CA MET A 31 4.97 -6.07 -5.99
C MET A 31 5.03 -7.39 -5.19
N ASP A 32 4.35 -8.45 -5.64
CA ASP A 32 4.25 -9.72 -4.89
C ASP A 32 5.60 -10.38 -4.65
N SER A 33 6.50 -10.35 -5.64
CA SER A 33 7.82 -10.97 -5.57
C SER A 33 8.75 -10.36 -4.49
N TYR A 34 8.44 -9.16 -4.00
CA TYR A 34 9.26 -8.48 -2.99
C TYR A 34 8.83 -8.77 -1.56
N VAL A 35 7.63 -9.35 -1.35
CA VAL A 35 7.02 -9.45 -0.01
C VAL A 35 7.80 -10.40 0.91
N ASP A 36 7.98 -11.67 0.53
CA ASP A 36 8.70 -12.64 1.37
C ASP A 36 10.15 -12.22 1.65
N PRO A 37 10.95 -11.76 0.65
CA PRO A 37 12.31 -11.28 0.90
C PRO A 37 12.37 -10.09 1.86
N PHE A 38 11.46 -9.11 1.73
CA PHE A 38 11.46 -7.95 2.62
C PHE A 38 10.99 -8.29 4.03
N MET A 39 9.99 -9.17 4.19
CA MET A 39 9.58 -9.65 5.51
C MET A 39 10.66 -10.47 6.20
N ALA A 40 11.36 -11.33 5.45
CA ALA A 40 12.52 -12.07 5.96
C ALA A 40 13.66 -11.13 6.42
N ALA A 41 13.82 -9.97 5.77
CA ALA A 41 14.77 -8.93 6.16
C ALA A 41 14.24 -8.00 7.30
N GLY A 42 13.04 -8.27 7.83
CA GLY A 42 12.44 -7.54 8.94
C GLY A 42 11.67 -6.28 8.55
N GLY A 43 11.15 -6.20 7.33
CA GLY A 43 10.38 -5.04 6.84
C GLY A 43 9.15 -5.42 6.03
N SER A 44 8.37 -4.42 5.61
CA SER A 44 7.19 -4.62 4.76
C SER A 44 6.12 -5.58 5.34
N TYR A 45 6.06 -5.73 6.67
CA TYR A 45 5.08 -6.58 7.35
C TYR A 45 3.63 -6.18 7.05
N ILE A 46 3.37 -4.89 6.83
CA ILE A 46 2.04 -4.40 6.47
C ILE A 46 2.17 -3.71 5.11
N THR A 47 1.32 -4.13 4.17
CA THR A 47 1.24 -3.53 2.83
C THR A 47 -0.16 -3.00 2.57
N LEU A 48 -0.28 -1.89 1.86
CA LEU A 48 -1.56 -1.23 1.53
C LEU A 48 -1.58 -0.91 0.03
N ALA A 49 -2.60 -1.38 -0.68
CA ALA A 49 -2.73 -1.20 -2.14
C ALA A 49 -4.16 -1.55 -2.61
N LYS A 50 -4.35 -1.87 -3.90
CA LYS A 50 -5.62 -2.39 -4.43
C LYS A 50 -5.45 -3.66 -5.25
N GLY A 51 -6.52 -4.44 -5.34
CA GLY A 51 -6.60 -5.69 -6.10
C GLY A 51 -6.25 -6.93 -5.26
N ASN A 52 -6.56 -8.10 -5.81
CA ASN A 52 -6.14 -9.38 -5.27
C ASN A 52 -4.62 -9.60 -5.48
N ARG A 53 -4.06 -10.54 -4.72
CA ARG A 53 -2.63 -10.89 -4.76
C ARG A 53 -2.46 -12.39 -4.98
N SER A 54 -1.28 -12.79 -5.37
CA SER A 54 -0.95 -14.21 -5.52
C SER A 54 -0.78 -14.91 -4.17
N LYS A 55 -0.92 -16.25 -4.17
CA LYS A 55 -0.79 -17.09 -2.96
C LYS A 55 0.54 -16.89 -2.22
N GLN A 56 1.61 -16.52 -2.92
CA GLN A 56 2.93 -16.28 -2.29
C GLN A 56 2.85 -15.21 -1.19
N VAL A 57 1.97 -14.21 -1.35
CA VAL A 57 1.80 -13.14 -0.38
C VAL A 57 1.05 -13.65 0.86
N THR A 58 0.02 -14.47 0.66
CA THR A 58 -0.71 -15.13 1.75
C THR A 58 0.19 -16.02 2.58
N GLU A 59 1.05 -16.82 1.93
CA GLU A 59 2.02 -17.65 2.64
C GLU A 59 3.10 -16.83 3.35
N ALA A 60 3.58 -15.73 2.74
CA ALA A 60 4.53 -14.83 3.38
C ALA A 60 3.93 -14.15 4.63
N CYS A 61 2.71 -13.62 4.54
CA CYS A 61 2.00 -13.05 5.68
C CYS A 61 1.84 -14.06 6.81
N LYS A 62 1.43 -15.29 6.50
CA LYS A 62 1.32 -16.38 7.49
C LYS A 62 2.66 -16.72 8.14
N LYS A 63 3.73 -16.80 7.34
CA LYS A 63 5.08 -17.18 7.81
C LYS A 63 5.70 -16.10 8.71
N HIS A 64 5.47 -14.83 8.42
CA HIS A 64 6.17 -13.71 9.04
C HIS A 64 5.31 -12.82 9.94
N GLY A 65 4.01 -13.12 10.08
CA GLY A 65 3.08 -12.30 10.87
C GLY A 65 2.68 -11.00 10.16
N GLY A 66 2.53 -11.04 8.84
CA GLY A 66 2.23 -9.88 7.99
C GLY A 66 0.74 -9.70 7.67
N PHE A 67 0.39 -8.54 7.12
CA PHE A 67 -0.96 -8.17 6.70
C PHE A 67 -0.96 -7.46 5.34
N TYR A 68 -2.01 -7.69 4.55
CA TYR A 68 -2.31 -6.89 3.37
C TYR A 68 -3.65 -6.18 3.54
N LEU A 69 -3.59 -4.86 3.43
CA LEU A 69 -4.73 -3.96 3.49
C LEU A 69 -5.15 -3.53 2.08
N GLY A 70 -6.42 -3.68 1.77
CA GLY A 70 -7.02 -3.22 0.52
C GLY A 70 -7.68 -1.87 0.67
N SER A 71 -7.10 -0.86 0.01
CA SER A 71 -7.76 0.43 -0.21
C SER A 71 -8.75 0.32 -1.39
N ILE A 72 -9.74 1.21 -1.39
CA ILE A 72 -10.67 1.35 -2.52
C ILE A 72 -9.90 1.90 -3.73
N GLY A 73 -10.01 1.22 -4.88
CA GLY A 73 -9.41 1.65 -6.15
C GLY A 73 -10.33 2.62 -6.90
N GLY A 74 -9.79 3.75 -7.37
CA GLY A 74 -10.54 4.77 -8.12
C GLY A 74 -10.69 6.14 -7.42
N PRO A 75 -11.09 6.24 -6.13
CA PRO A 75 -11.43 7.51 -5.49
C PRO A 75 -10.19 8.32 -5.04
N ALA A 76 -9.22 8.53 -5.93
CA ALA A 76 -7.93 9.14 -5.62
C ALA A 76 -8.02 10.62 -5.17
N ALA A 77 -8.94 11.39 -5.74
CA ALA A 77 -9.11 12.80 -5.42
C ALA A 77 -9.71 13.01 -4.02
N ILE A 78 -10.74 12.24 -3.66
CA ILE A 78 -11.37 12.33 -2.33
C ILE A 78 -10.43 11.78 -1.24
N LEU A 79 -9.70 10.70 -1.51
CA LEU A 79 -8.66 10.21 -0.60
C LEU A 79 -7.59 11.29 -0.32
N ALA A 80 -7.12 11.95 -1.37
CA ALA A 80 -6.11 13.01 -1.22
C ALA A 80 -6.63 14.21 -0.42
N LYS A 81 -7.89 14.61 -0.65
CA LYS A 81 -8.50 15.77 0.01
C LYS A 81 -8.81 15.50 1.48
N ASP A 82 -9.37 14.34 1.79
CA ASP A 82 -9.98 14.10 3.10
C ASP A 82 -9.08 13.27 4.02
N ASN A 83 -8.14 12.50 3.46
CA ASN A 83 -7.36 11.53 4.24
C ASN A 83 -5.85 11.79 4.25
N ILE A 84 -5.28 12.54 3.30
CA ILE A 84 -3.83 12.81 3.25
C ILE A 84 -3.55 14.22 3.72
N THR A 85 -2.79 14.33 4.81
CA THR A 85 -2.53 15.59 5.50
C THR A 85 -1.14 16.15 5.21
N LYS A 86 -0.20 15.29 4.80
CA LYS A 86 1.17 15.69 4.45
C LYS A 86 1.79 14.69 3.48
N VAL A 87 2.61 15.20 2.55
CA VAL A 87 3.39 14.41 1.60
C VAL A 87 4.83 14.92 1.56
N GLU A 88 5.80 14.04 1.75
CA GLU A 88 7.22 14.36 1.77
C GLU A 88 8.00 13.32 0.95
N CYS A 89 8.82 13.78 -0.01
CA CYS A 89 9.73 12.89 -0.73
C CYS A 89 10.92 12.55 0.17
N VAL A 90 11.16 11.26 0.40
CA VAL A 90 12.22 10.80 1.32
C VAL A 90 13.36 10.06 0.64
N ALA A 91 13.16 9.54 -0.58
CA ALA A 91 14.22 8.94 -1.38
C ALA A 91 13.89 8.91 -2.87
N PHE A 92 14.93 8.90 -3.69
CA PHE A 92 14.88 8.77 -5.16
C PHE A 92 14.01 9.82 -5.87
N PRO A 93 14.19 11.14 -5.59
CA PRO A 93 13.40 12.20 -6.22
C PRO A 93 13.47 12.21 -7.76
N GLU A 94 14.55 11.67 -8.33
CA GLU A 94 14.75 11.51 -9.77
C GLU A 94 13.71 10.59 -10.44
N LEU A 95 13.03 9.74 -9.67
CA LEU A 95 11.99 8.82 -10.16
C LEU A 95 10.61 9.50 -10.29
N GLY A 96 10.50 10.79 -9.97
CA GLY A 96 9.25 11.53 -10.10
C GLY A 96 8.14 10.93 -9.22
N MET A 97 7.01 10.54 -9.82
CA MET A 97 5.90 9.96 -9.04
C MET A 97 6.23 8.62 -8.39
N GLU A 98 7.26 7.91 -8.86
CA GLU A 98 7.70 6.61 -8.31
C GLU A 98 8.73 6.75 -7.17
N ALA A 99 9.08 7.99 -6.79
CA ALA A 99 9.91 8.24 -5.62
C ALA A 99 9.30 7.63 -4.35
N VAL A 100 10.11 7.47 -3.31
CA VAL A 100 9.59 7.03 -2.01
C VAL A 100 9.05 8.24 -1.27
N TRP A 101 7.76 8.17 -0.93
CA TRP A 101 7.06 9.21 -0.20
C TRP A 101 6.77 8.76 1.23
N LYS A 102 6.93 9.68 2.18
CA LYS A 102 6.35 9.58 3.52
C LYS A 102 5.09 10.43 3.55
N ILE A 103 3.98 9.81 3.93
CA ILE A 103 2.69 10.48 4.05
C ILE A 103 2.12 10.35 5.45
N GLU A 104 1.39 11.37 5.87
CA GLU A 104 0.59 11.35 7.10
C GLU A 104 -0.89 11.27 6.71
N VAL A 105 -1.60 10.30 7.27
CA VAL A 105 -2.98 10.01 6.91
C VAL A 105 -3.91 9.99 8.11
N VAL A 106 -5.17 10.38 7.91
CA VAL A 106 -6.24 10.32 8.89
C VAL A 106 -7.46 9.60 8.31
N SER A 107 -8.08 8.71 9.08
CA SER A 107 -9.30 7.98 8.69
C SER A 107 -9.22 7.28 7.33
N PHE A 108 -8.04 6.76 6.96
CA PHE A 108 -7.81 6.15 5.65
C PHE A 108 -8.53 4.80 5.54
N PRO A 109 -9.49 4.62 4.61
CA PRO A 109 -10.30 3.42 4.55
C PRO A 109 -9.55 2.24 3.94
N ALA A 110 -9.61 1.07 4.59
CA ALA A 110 -9.09 -0.17 4.04
C ALA A 110 -9.80 -1.41 4.62
N PHE A 111 -9.70 -2.53 3.91
CA PHE A 111 -10.10 -3.86 4.38
C PHE A 111 -8.88 -4.71 4.68
N ILE A 112 -8.95 -5.57 5.69
CA ILE A 112 -7.96 -6.66 5.83
C ILE A 112 -8.29 -7.70 4.74
N ILE A 113 -7.44 -7.80 3.72
CA ILE A 113 -7.61 -8.79 2.65
C ILE A 113 -6.87 -10.07 3.00
N VAL A 114 -5.60 -9.96 3.42
CA VAL A 114 -4.79 -11.09 3.89
C VAL A 114 -4.40 -10.88 5.34
N ASP A 115 -4.60 -11.92 6.15
CA ASP A 115 -4.18 -11.94 7.55
C ASP A 115 -2.90 -12.75 7.78
N ASP A 116 -2.44 -12.72 9.03
CA ASP A 116 -1.28 -13.43 9.55
C ASP A 116 -1.51 -14.94 9.75
N LYS A 117 -2.65 -15.48 9.34
CA LYS A 117 -3.05 -16.88 9.55
C LYS A 117 -3.15 -17.66 8.23
N GLY A 118 -2.93 -16.98 7.11
CA GLY A 118 -3.04 -17.55 5.77
C GLY A 118 -4.44 -17.47 5.18
N ASN A 119 -5.30 -16.60 5.71
CA ASN A 119 -6.59 -16.33 5.11
C ASN A 119 -6.47 -15.24 4.05
N ASP A 120 -7.17 -15.41 2.94
CA ASP A 120 -7.35 -14.40 1.90
C ASP A 120 -8.85 -14.22 1.62
N MET A 121 -9.33 -13.00 1.77
CA MET A 121 -10.73 -12.60 1.53
C MET A 121 -11.23 -13.04 0.13
N PHE A 122 -10.36 -13.05 -0.88
CA PHE A 122 -10.73 -13.40 -2.26
C PHE A 122 -10.63 -14.89 -2.58
N ALA A 123 -10.09 -15.73 -1.69
CA ALA A 123 -9.78 -17.14 -1.99
C ALA A 123 -10.99 -17.97 -2.47
N LYS A 124 -12.21 -17.61 -2.05
CA LYS A 124 -13.45 -18.31 -2.45
C LYS A 124 -14.11 -17.77 -3.71
N LEU A 125 -13.68 -16.61 -4.20
CA LEU A 125 -14.33 -15.90 -5.31
C LEU A 125 -13.49 -15.90 -6.59
N LEU A 126 -12.17 -15.99 -6.47
CA LEU A 126 -11.21 -15.84 -7.58
C LEU A 126 -10.32 -17.08 -7.76
N SER A 127 -10.81 -18.27 -7.39
CA SER A 127 -10.05 -19.54 -7.41
C SER A 127 -9.69 -20.03 -8.80
#